data_AF-A0A956YWW8-F1
#
_entry.id   AF-A0A956YWW8-F1
#
_cell.length_a   1.000
_cell.length_b   1.000
_cell.length_c   1.000
_cell.angle_alpha   90.00
_cell.angle_beta   90.00
_cell.angle_gamma   90.00
#
_symmetry.space_group_name_H-M   'P 1'
#
loop_
_entity.id
_entity.type
_entity.pdbx_description
1 polymer ?
#
loop_
_entity_poly.entity_id
_entity_poly.type
_entity_poly.pdbx_seq_one_letter_code
_entity_poly.pdbx_strand_id
1 'polypeptide(L)'
;LRPEQNLSRAQIAQDLWPDDPESAGLSWIRDSLYNLRKVAGIDAALHVTPDSIRWTPPASYYLDVAVHKHALAQCQQAMRESRAPEVKQWVQDVAATMQGELLPDLEGQWIDELRESMRVDSIRTLEEVGAFLWQRDELAAALQITTKLIAIDPLREASYRLRMEILSAAREYSALEDTYLQLSKRLRAELEAEPSETTERFYQQSMSAHTLAIAPRTPASADSQMPHQPIGRQTEWQRLYNLWEDVKGTGSRCVLISGEAGIGKTFLADRFVQHLQESGVFVLRTRSYADDELGAFAPIYDWMKDQRLQTAIERLPVKMQQEIARFHPQLMKRNSALSFPEPAIHPYHRRLLFDSIQAVLDELDAMIVLYFDDIHWLDRETIAWLKHVLRHGGHSRPLLILGTVRTEDLMRSGEFRDWMESLTQSDLLTRITLRRLSRRETMELIDTAGDIPFSADAKLTLFQLTEGNPLCIVEYLRTDLVKREHQSSVPEKIRALALERVRVLSTQTQDLVWFAAIVGREFDHTLLELGLNQGEYNILDALEDACRVELFLPISETTYRFSHGLVQEAIYESLLPAKRQSLHRRCAAAFKQRHQEDLGRAAAM
;
A
#
# COMPACT_ATOMS: atom_id res chain seq x y z
N LEU A 1 -26.79 -15.52 -26.49
CA LEU A 1 -25.96 -16.48 -25.71
C LEU A 1 -25.99 -17.92 -26.24
N ARG A 2 -27.07 -18.38 -26.89
CA ARG A 2 -27.16 -19.73 -27.49
C ARG A 2 -27.43 -19.62 -29.01
N PRO A 3 -26.43 -19.25 -29.83
CA PRO A 3 -26.62 -19.19 -31.27
C PRO A 3 -26.98 -20.57 -31.84
N GLU A 4 -27.78 -20.59 -32.90
CA GLU A 4 -28.21 -21.77 -33.66
C GLU A 4 -29.11 -22.77 -32.91
N GLN A 5 -29.37 -22.55 -31.62
CA GLN A 5 -30.29 -23.36 -30.81
C GLN A 5 -31.75 -22.90 -31.00
N ASN A 6 -32.69 -23.85 -31.10
CA ASN A 6 -34.12 -23.55 -31.01
C ASN A 6 -34.50 -23.32 -29.55
N LEU A 7 -34.99 -22.14 -29.22
CA LEU A 7 -35.56 -21.83 -27.91
C LEU A 7 -37.08 -21.68 -28.03
N SER A 8 -37.84 -22.27 -27.11
CA SER A 8 -39.29 -22.10 -27.11
C SER A 8 -39.65 -20.68 -26.64
N ARG A 9 -40.75 -20.13 -27.14
CA ARG A 9 -41.21 -18.79 -26.72
C ARG A 9 -41.56 -18.73 -25.23
N ALA A 10 -42.14 -19.81 -24.70
CA ALA A 10 -42.42 -19.95 -23.27
C ALA A 10 -41.13 -19.92 -22.44
N GLN A 11 -40.07 -20.61 -22.88
CA GLN A 11 -38.77 -20.60 -22.21
C GLN A 11 -38.13 -19.22 -22.24
N ILE A 12 -38.17 -18.51 -23.37
CA ILE A 12 -37.64 -17.14 -23.46
C ILE A 12 -38.42 -16.18 -22.55
N ALA A 13 -39.74 -16.33 -22.47
CA ALA A 13 -40.59 -15.50 -21.61
C ALA A 13 -40.26 -15.74 -20.14
N GLN A 14 -40.13 -17.01 -19.74
CA GLN A 14 -39.76 -17.39 -18.37
C GLN A 14 -38.35 -16.95 -18.00
N ASP A 15 -37.38 -17.05 -18.92
CA ASP A 15 -36.00 -16.65 -18.67
C ASP A 15 -35.89 -15.11 -18.50
N LEU A 16 -36.50 -14.33 -19.39
CA LEU A 16 -36.36 -12.85 -19.36
C LEU A 16 -37.30 -12.14 -18.38
N TRP A 17 -38.47 -12.71 -18.09
CA TRP A 17 -39.48 -12.13 -17.21
C TRP A 17 -40.08 -13.20 -16.29
N PRO A 18 -39.30 -13.70 -15.30
CA PRO A 18 -39.72 -14.80 -14.45
C PRO A 18 -40.91 -14.47 -13.53
N ASP A 19 -41.09 -13.18 -13.19
CA ASP A 19 -42.14 -12.71 -12.26
C ASP A 19 -43.47 -12.36 -12.95
N ASP A 20 -43.51 -12.37 -14.28
CA ASP A 20 -44.67 -11.96 -15.06
C ASP A 20 -45.48 -13.16 -15.61
N PRO A 21 -46.80 -13.00 -15.83
CA PRO A 21 -47.60 -14.02 -16.48
C PRO A 21 -47.06 -14.33 -17.88
N GLU A 22 -47.01 -15.62 -18.24
CA GLU A 22 -46.51 -16.08 -19.54
C GLU A 22 -47.17 -15.35 -20.73
N SER A 23 -48.45 -15.01 -20.61
CA SER A 23 -49.18 -14.25 -21.64
C SER A 23 -48.65 -12.83 -21.86
N ALA A 24 -48.18 -12.16 -20.81
CA ALA A 24 -47.53 -10.85 -20.90
C ALA A 24 -46.14 -10.96 -21.55
N GLY A 25 -45.33 -11.93 -21.10
CA GLY A 25 -44.01 -12.22 -21.66
C GLY A 25 -44.06 -12.54 -23.15
N LEU A 26 -45.03 -13.36 -23.60
CA LEU A 26 -45.24 -13.66 -25.01
C LEU A 26 -45.60 -12.40 -25.84
N SER A 27 -46.35 -11.46 -25.27
CA SER A 27 -46.65 -10.17 -25.91
C SER A 27 -45.38 -9.32 -26.05
N TRP A 28 -44.56 -9.23 -25.00
CA TRP A 28 -43.31 -8.48 -25.03
C TRP A 28 -42.27 -9.08 -25.96
N ILE A 29 -42.21 -10.42 -26.10
CA ILE A 29 -41.38 -11.07 -27.13
C ILE A 29 -41.79 -10.59 -28.52
N ARG A 30 -43.09 -10.55 -28.83
CA ARG A 30 -43.58 -10.11 -30.14
C ARG A 30 -43.18 -8.65 -30.42
N ASP A 31 -43.36 -7.78 -29.43
CA ASP A 31 -43.05 -6.35 -29.57
C ASP A 31 -41.53 -6.12 -29.69
N SER A 32 -40.74 -6.87 -28.92
CA SER A 32 -39.27 -6.85 -28.98
C SER A 32 -38.74 -7.36 -30.33
N LEU A 33 -39.30 -8.45 -30.87
CA LEU A 33 -38.96 -8.96 -32.19
C LEU A 33 -39.30 -7.95 -33.30
N TYR A 34 -40.45 -7.28 -33.20
CA TYR A 34 -40.82 -6.22 -34.14
C TYR A 34 -39.82 -5.06 -34.11
N ASN A 35 -39.45 -4.60 -32.91
CA ASN A 35 -38.47 -3.52 -32.73
C ASN A 35 -37.08 -3.92 -33.22
N LEU A 36 -36.62 -5.14 -32.91
CA LEU A 36 -35.32 -5.65 -33.35
C LEU A 36 -35.23 -5.75 -34.88
N ARG A 37 -36.31 -6.18 -35.56
CA ARG A 37 -36.36 -6.20 -37.03
C ARG A 37 -36.25 -4.80 -37.62
N LYS A 38 -36.98 -3.84 -37.03
CA LYS A 38 -37.01 -2.45 -37.50
C LYS A 38 -35.68 -1.73 -37.30
N VAL A 39 -35.00 -1.97 -36.19
CA VAL A 39 -33.78 -1.25 -35.81
C VAL A 39 -32.50 -1.92 -36.32
N ALA A 40 -32.43 -3.25 -36.25
CA ALA A 40 -31.19 -4.00 -36.50
C ALA A 40 -31.19 -4.80 -37.81
N GLY A 41 -32.30 -4.86 -38.55
CA GLY A 41 -32.36 -5.53 -39.86
C GLY A 41 -32.01 -7.02 -39.82
N ILE A 42 -32.29 -7.70 -38.70
CA ILE A 42 -31.85 -9.07 -38.41
C ILE A 42 -32.72 -10.18 -39.04
N ASP A 43 -33.58 -9.87 -40.02
CA ASP A 43 -34.52 -10.85 -40.60
C ASP A 43 -33.82 -12.04 -41.26
N ALA A 44 -32.63 -11.82 -41.85
CA ALA A 44 -31.83 -12.89 -42.44
C ALA A 44 -31.13 -13.78 -41.40
N ALA A 45 -31.02 -13.30 -40.16
CA ALA A 45 -30.32 -13.97 -39.07
C ALA A 45 -31.29 -14.62 -38.06
N LEU A 46 -32.60 -14.41 -38.16
CA LEU A 46 -33.56 -14.86 -37.16
C LEU A 46 -34.64 -15.76 -37.78
N HIS A 47 -34.63 -17.05 -37.44
CA HIS A 47 -35.66 -18.00 -37.82
C HIS A 47 -36.76 -18.05 -36.74
N VAL A 48 -37.92 -17.50 -37.06
CA VAL A 48 -39.06 -17.42 -36.13
C VAL A 48 -40.19 -18.33 -36.59
N THR A 49 -40.60 -19.26 -35.73
CA THR A 49 -41.76 -20.14 -35.91
C THR A 49 -42.86 -19.79 -34.90
N PRO A 50 -44.07 -20.36 -34.97
CA PRO A 50 -45.12 -20.17 -33.96
C PRO A 50 -44.66 -20.52 -32.53
N ASP A 51 -43.84 -21.56 -32.37
CA ASP A 51 -43.50 -22.10 -31.05
C ASP A 51 -42.05 -21.82 -30.62
N SER A 52 -41.16 -21.51 -31.57
CA SER A 52 -39.73 -21.36 -31.29
C SER A 52 -39.07 -20.21 -32.06
N ILE A 53 -37.98 -19.71 -31.47
CA ILE A 53 -37.12 -18.69 -32.05
C ILE A 53 -35.70 -19.29 -32.10
N ARG A 54 -35.08 -19.20 -33.27
CA ARG A 54 -33.67 -19.53 -33.49
C ARG A 54 -32.97 -18.33 -34.07
N TRP A 55 -31.77 -18.08 -33.58
CA TRP A 55 -30.90 -17.05 -34.11
C TRP A 55 -29.68 -17.68 -34.77
N THR A 56 -29.49 -17.40 -36.06
CA THR A 56 -28.35 -17.79 -36.88
C THR A 56 -27.56 -16.53 -37.23
N PRO A 57 -26.57 -16.15 -36.41
CA PRO A 57 -25.84 -14.91 -36.59
C PRO A 57 -25.04 -14.88 -37.90
N PRO A 58 -24.81 -13.70 -38.51
CA PRO A 58 -23.94 -13.55 -39.68
C PRO A 58 -22.46 -13.80 -39.34
N ALA A 59 -21.62 -14.02 -40.35
CA ALA A 59 -20.18 -14.30 -40.14
C ALA A 59 -19.40 -13.17 -39.43
N SER A 60 -19.91 -11.94 -39.45
CA SER A 60 -19.32 -10.77 -38.76
C SER A 60 -19.78 -10.60 -37.32
N TYR A 61 -20.54 -11.57 -36.78
CA TYR A 61 -21.04 -11.54 -35.42
C TYR A 61 -19.96 -11.90 -34.39
N TYR A 62 -19.94 -11.18 -33.28
CA TYR A 62 -19.03 -11.41 -32.16
C TYR A 62 -19.84 -11.66 -30.89
N LEU A 63 -19.51 -12.74 -30.18
CA LEU A 63 -20.09 -13.08 -28.87
C LEU A 63 -18.99 -13.18 -27.83
N ASP A 64 -18.95 -12.19 -26.94
CA ASP A 64 -18.05 -12.11 -25.79
C ASP A 64 -17.99 -13.40 -24.97
N VAL A 65 -19.14 -14.00 -24.61
CA VAL A 65 -19.21 -15.23 -23.81
C VAL A 65 -18.59 -16.43 -24.54
N ALA A 66 -18.76 -16.50 -25.86
CA ALA A 66 -18.17 -17.58 -26.66
C ALA A 66 -16.66 -17.39 -26.80
N VAL A 67 -16.21 -16.14 -26.99
CA VAL A 67 -14.79 -15.78 -27.06
C VAL A 67 -14.10 -16.08 -25.74
N HIS A 68 -14.73 -15.73 -24.62
CA HIS A 68 -14.23 -16.02 -23.28
C HIS A 68 -14.06 -17.53 -23.07
N LYS A 69 -15.10 -18.34 -23.34
CA LYS A 69 -15.03 -19.81 -23.23
C LYS A 69 -13.97 -20.41 -24.15
N HIS A 70 -13.84 -19.89 -25.36
CA HIS A 70 -12.80 -20.32 -26.29
C HIS A 70 -11.40 -20.00 -25.77
N ALA A 71 -11.17 -18.79 -25.26
CA ALA A 71 -9.88 -18.38 -24.70
C ALA A 71 -9.49 -19.24 -23.48
N LEU A 72 -10.44 -19.57 -22.60
CA LEU A 72 -10.18 -20.51 -21.50
C LEU A 72 -9.77 -21.91 -22.00
N ALA A 73 -10.46 -22.44 -23.01
CA ALA A 73 -10.11 -23.73 -23.61
C ALA A 73 -8.73 -23.71 -24.29
N GLN A 74 -8.40 -22.61 -24.97
CA GLN A 74 -7.09 -22.42 -25.61
C GLN A 74 -5.96 -22.27 -24.57
N CYS A 75 -6.20 -21.57 -23.46
CA CYS A 75 -5.27 -21.55 -22.31
C CYS A 75 -4.96 -22.99 -21.84
N GLN A 76 -6.00 -23.79 -21.60
CA GLN A 76 -5.84 -25.17 -21.14
C GLN A 76 -5.08 -26.04 -22.15
N GLN A 77 -5.38 -25.89 -23.45
CA GLN A 77 -4.67 -26.61 -24.51
C GLN A 77 -3.20 -26.19 -24.61
N ALA A 78 -2.92 -24.88 -24.62
CA ALA A 78 -1.57 -24.34 -24.68
C ALA A 78 -0.72 -24.75 -23.46
N MET A 79 -1.32 -24.86 -22.27
CA MET A 79 -0.65 -25.40 -21.07
C MET A 79 -0.28 -26.89 -21.25
N ARG A 80 -1.20 -27.73 -21.76
CA ARG A 80 -0.93 -29.15 -22.03
C ARG A 80 0.20 -29.35 -23.05
N GLU A 81 0.24 -28.48 -24.04
CA GLU A 81 1.28 -28.48 -25.09
C GLU A 81 2.53 -27.69 -24.70
N SER A 82 2.60 -27.18 -23.46
CA SER A 82 3.76 -26.45 -22.93
C SER A 82 4.13 -25.15 -23.70
N ARG A 83 3.17 -24.51 -24.36
CA ARG A 83 3.33 -23.29 -25.18
C ARG A 83 3.12 -22.00 -24.37
N ALA A 84 4.07 -21.66 -23.51
CA ALA A 84 3.99 -20.52 -22.57
C ALA A 84 3.65 -19.14 -23.19
N PRO A 85 4.22 -18.74 -24.35
CA PRO A 85 3.88 -17.45 -24.98
C PRO A 85 2.40 -17.34 -25.36
N GLU A 86 1.82 -18.44 -25.84
CA GLU A 86 0.41 -18.48 -26.22
C GLU A 86 -0.49 -18.44 -24.98
N VAL A 87 -0.12 -19.13 -23.88
CA VAL A 87 -0.85 -19.04 -22.62
C VAL A 87 -0.97 -17.59 -22.14
N LYS A 88 0.11 -16.80 -22.21
CA LYS A 88 0.08 -15.38 -21.83
C LYS A 88 -0.87 -14.56 -22.69
N GLN A 89 -0.89 -14.82 -23.99
CA GLN A 89 -1.77 -14.14 -24.93
C GLN A 89 -3.24 -14.47 -24.63
N TRP A 90 -3.56 -15.75 -24.49
CA TRP A 90 -4.94 -16.18 -24.19
C TRP A 90 -5.43 -15.66 -22.84
N VAL A 91 -4.55 -15.53 -21.84
CA VAL A 91 -4.89 -14.87 -20.56
C VAL A 91 -5.26 -13.39 -20.72
N GLN A 92 -4.63 -12.68 -21.67
CA GLN A 92 -5.00 -11.30 -21.96
C GLN A 92 -6.39 -11.24 -22.59
N ASP A 93 -6.71 -12.18 -23.49
CA ASP A 93 -8.03 -12.28 -24.11
C ASP A 93 -9.13 -12.65 -23.10
N VAL A 94 -8.84 -13.55 -22.14
CA VAL A 94 -9.72 -13.84 -21.01
C VAL A 94 -9.98 -12.56 -20.18
N ALA A 95 -8.94 -11.78 -19.88
CA ALA A 95 -9.10 -10.55 -19.11
C ALA A 95 -9.87 -9.47 -19.88
N ALA A 96 -9.69 -9.36 -21.20
CA ALA A 96 -10.41 -8.40 -22.04
C ALA A 96 -11.92 -8.68 -22.09
N THR A 97 -12.32 -9.93 -21.91
CA THR A 97 -13.73 -10.35 -21.91
C THR A 97 -14.42 -10.25 -20.54
N MET A 98 -13.66 -10.00 -19.46
CA MET A 98 -14.17 -9.86 -18.08
C MET A 98 -14.30 -8.40 -17.62
N GLN A 99 -14.70 -7.49 -18.51
CA GLN A 99 -14.89 -6.07 -18.15
C GLN A 99 -16.28 -5.84 -17.56
N GLY A 100 -16.40 -6.06 -16.25
CA GLY A 100 -17.65 -5.87 -15.50
C GLY A 100 -18.54 -7.12 -15.47
N GLU A 101 -19.72 -6.98 -14.88
CA GLU A 101 -20.69 -8.07 -14.76
C GLU A 101 -21.40 -8.32 -16.10
N LEU A 102 -21.67 -9.58 -16.42
CA LEU A 102 -22.38 -9.95 -17.64
C LEU A 102 -23.84 -9.49 -17.54
N LEU A 103 -24.25 -8.57 -18.43
CA LEU A 103 -25.61 -8.05 -18.55
C LEU A 103 -26.19 -7.57 -17.20
N PRO A 104 -25.61 -6.56 -16.54
CA PRO A 104 -25.92 -6.21 -15.15
C PRO A 104 -27.36 -5.77 -14.93
N ASP A 105 -28.02 -5.25 -15.97
CA ASP A 105 -29.42 -4.80 -15.91
C ASP A 105 -30.44 -5.95 -16.01
N LEU A 106 -29.97 -7.20 -16.19
CA LEU A 106 -30.83 -8.39 -16.27
C LEU A 106 -30.70 -9.23 -14.99
N GLU A 107 -31.85 -9.61 -14.47
CA GLU A 107 -32.01 -10.50 -13.31
C GLU A 107 -32.69 -11.80 -13.77
N GLY A 108 -32.34 -12.92 -13.14
CA GLY A 108 -32.95 -14.22 -13.42
C GLY A 108 -32.02 -15.40 -13.20
N GLN A 109 -32.59 -16.54 -12.81
CA GLN A 109 -31.81 -17.75 -12.48
C GLN A 109 -30.86 -18.18 -13.61
N TRP A 110 -31.29 -18.07 -14.87
CA TRP A 110 -30.47 -18.47 -16.02
C TRP A 110 -29.21 -17.60 -16.21
N ILE A 111 -29.27 -16.31 -15.88
CA ILE A 111 -28.13 -15.39 -16.03
C ILE A 111 -27.20 -15.51 -14.83
N ASP A 112 -27.73 -15.71 -13.62
CA ASP A 112 -26.94 -15.95 -12.42
C ASP A 112 -26.14 -17.26 -12.50
N GLU A 113 -26.77 -18.35 -12.97
CA GLU A 113 -26.09 -19.62 -13.25
C GLU A 113 -24.97 -19.46 -14.28
N LEU A 114 -25.17 -18.61 -15.29
CA LEU A 114 -24.17 -18.36 -16.31
C LEU A 114 -23.02 -17.50 -15.79
N ARG A 115 -23.31 -16.43 -15.04
CA ARG A 115 -22.31 -15.58 -14.37
C ARG A 115 -21.43 -16.43 -13.45
N GLU A 116 -22.05 -17.26 -12.62
CA GLU A 116 -21.34 -18.13 -11.69
C GLU A 116 -20.51 -19.19 -12.42
N SER A 117 -21.07 -19.84 -13.45
CA SER A 117 -20.32 -20.79 -14.28
C SER A 117 -19.08 -20.16 -14.92
N MET A 118 -19.20 -18.96 -15.49
CA MET A 118 -18.07 -18.25 -16.10
C MET A 118 -17.02 -17.86 -15.07
N ARG A 119 -17.45 -17.40 -13.89
CA ARG A 119 -16.58 -17.03 -12.77
C ARG A 119 -15.79 -18.24 -12.28
N VAL A 120 -16.45 -19.37 -12.05
CA VAL A 120 -15.82 -20.62 -11.59
C VAL A 120 -14.81 -21.14 -12.62
N ASP A 121 -15.17 -21.19 -13.90
CA ASP A 121 -14.29 -21.66 -14.97
C ASP A 121 -13.06 -20.75 -15.16
N SER A 122 -13.26 -19.43 -15.03
CA SER A 122 -12.19 -18.44 -15.08
C SER A 122 -11.20 -18.62 -13.92
N ILE A 123 -11.71 -18.68 -12.70
CA ILE A 123 -10.87 -18.83 -11.50
C ILE A 123 -10.05 -20.11 -11.60
N ARG A 124 -10.69 -21.23 -11.91
CA ARG A 124 -10.01 -22.52 -12.04
C ARG A 124 -8.89 -22.46 -13.08
N THR A 125 -9.20 -21.94 -14.28
CA THR A 125 -8.20 -21.89 -15.37
C THR A 125 -7.05 -20.95 -15.02
N LEU A 126 -7.33 -19.81 -14.39
CA LEU A 126 -6.30 -18.86 -13.97
C LEU A 126 -5.45 -19.41 -12.81
N GLU A 127 -6.03 -20.15 -11.86
CA GLU A 127 -5.26 -20.86 -10.82
C GLU A 127 -4.27 -21.87 -11.47
N GLU A 128 -4.74 -22.66 -12.44
CA GLU A 128 -3.92 -23.60 -13.22
C GLU A 128 -2.80 -22.87 -13.99
N VAL A 129 -3.12 -21.74 -14.64
CA VAL A 129 -2.14 -20.92 -15.38
C VAL A 129 -1.10 -20.30 -14.45
N GLY A 130 -1.52 -19.76 -13.30
CA GLY A 130 -0.62 -19.18 -12.31
C GLY A 130 0.43 -20.19 -11.84
N ALA A 131 -0.02 -21.41 -11.52
CA ALA A 131 0.87 -22.50 -11.15
C ALA A 131 1.79 -22.93 -12.31
N PHE A 132 1.26 -23.02 -13.54
CA PHE A 132 2.03 -23.38 -14.74
C PHE A 132 3.17 -22.38 -15.03
N LEU A 133 2.89 -21.09 -14.93
CA LEU A 133 3.90 -20.03 -15.16
C LEU A 133 4.94 -20.01 -14.05
N TRP A 134 4.53 -20.23 -12.81
CA TRP A 134 5.45 -20.31 -11.67
C TRP A 134 6.43 -21.48 -11.82
N GLN A 135 5.96 -22.67 -12.24
CA GLN A 135 6.83 -23.84 -12.49
C GLN A 135 7.89 -23.60 -13.59
N ARG A 136 7.72 -22.57 -14.41
CA ARG A 136 8.64 -22.18 -15.49
C ARG A 136 9.52 -20.97 -15.12
N ASP A 137 9.57 -20.62 -13.85
CA ASP A 137 10.34 -19.50 -13.31
C ASP A 137 9.90 -18.12 -13.85
N GLU A 138 8.67 -18.02 -14.35
CA GLU A 138 8.11 -16.76 -14.83
C GLU A 138 7.38 -16.01 -13.71
N LEU A 139 8.13 -15.64 -12.68
CA LEU A 139 7.61 -15.06 -11.44
C LEU A 139 6.66 -13.88 -11.64
N ALA A 140 7.06 -12.90 -12.44
CA ALA A 140 6.28 -11.69 -12.67
C ALA A 140 4.92 -12.00 -13.32
N ALA A 141 4.90 -12.92 -14.28
CA ALA A 141 3.67 -13.32 -14.95
C ALA A 141 2.75 -14.09 -13.99
N ALA A 142 3.30 -15.02 -13.20
CA ALA A 142 2.54 -15.75 -12.19
C ALA A 142 1.92 -14.81 -11.13
N LEU A 143 2.66 -13.82 -10.64
CA LEU A 143 2.15 -12.81 -9.70
C LEU A 143 1.03 -11.96 -10.33
N GLN A 144 1.12 -11.59 -11.61
CA GLN A 144 0.04 -10.89 -12.31
C GLN A 144 -1.24 -11.74 -12.38
N ILE A 145 -1.13 -13.05 -12.59
CA ILE A 145 -2.30 -13.96 -12.56
C ILE A 145 -2.95 -13.93 -11.17
N THR A 146 -2.16 -13.99 -10.09
CA THR A 146 -2.73 -13.95 -8.73
C THR A 146 -3.45 -12.63 -8.44
N THR A 147 -2.96 -11.50 -8.96
CA THR A 147 -3.65 -10.21 -8.85
C THR A 147 -5.00 -10.24 -9.55
N LYS A 148 -5.09 -10.86 -10.74
CA LYS A 148 -6.37 -11.05 -11.44
C LYS A 148 -7.33 -11.97 -10.68
N LEU A 149 -6.82 -13.07 -10.13
CA LEU A 149 -7.62 -13.99 -9.31
C LEU A 149 -8.25 -13.28 -8.09
N ILE A 150 -7.47 -12.46 -7.39
CA ILE A 150 -7.93 -11.67 -6.25
C ILE A 150 -8.95 -10.60 -6.68
N ALA A 151 -8.82 -10.04 -7.89
CA ALA A 151 -9.81 -9.09 -8.40
C ALA A 151 -11.15 -9.75 -8.76
N ILE A 152 -11.13 -11.00 -9.25
CA ILE A 152 -12.34 -11.75 -9.62
C ILE A 152 -13.10 -12.22 -8.37
N ASP A 153 -12.39 -12.71 -7.35
CA ASP A 153 -12.99 -13.15 -6.10
C ASP A 153 -12.11 -12.70 -4.91
N PRO A 154 -12.39 -11.51 -4.35
CA PRO A 154 -11.58 -10.92 -3.30
C PRO A 154 -11.62 -11.64 -1.96
N LEU A 155 -12.61 -12.52 -1.74
CA LEU A 155 -12.80 -13.28 -0.50
C LEU A 155 -12.21 -14.69 -0.57
N ARG A 156 -11.76 -15.13 -1.75
CA ARG A 156 -11.21 -16.47 -1.94
C ARG A 156 -9.79 -16.58 -1.41
N GLU A 157 -9.64 -17.16 -0.22
CA GLU A 157 -8.35 -17.41 0.43
C GLU A 157 -7.33 -18.15 -0.45
N ALA A 158 -7.79 -19.10 -1.29
CA ALA A 158 -6.93 -19.89 -2.17
C ALA A 158 -6.09 -19.02 -3.12
N SER A 159 -6.67 -17.92 -3.63
CA SER A 159 -6.01 -16.96 -4.52
C SER A 159 -4.84 -16.24 -3.81
N TYR A 160 -5.05 -15.85 -2.56
CA TYR A 160 -4.00 -15.23 -1.73
C TYR A 160 -2.94 -16.24 -1.33
N ARG A 161 -3.33 -17.49 -1.04
CA ARG A 161 -2.37 -18.56 -0.71
C ARG A 161 -1.43 -18.87 -1.88
N LEU A 162 -1.96 -19.02 -3.09
CA LEU A 162 -1.14 -19.21 -4.29
C LEU A 162 -0.14 -18.04 -4.46
N ARG A 163 -0.58 -16.81 -4.21
CA ARG A 163 0.31 -15.64 -4.22
C ARG A 163 1.40 -15.73 -3.15
N MET A 164 1.04 -16.06 -1.91
CA MET A 164 2.00 -16.22 -0.82
C MET A 164 2.98 -17.37 -1.08
N GLU A 165 2.56 -18.47 -1.71
CA GLU A 165 3.42 -19.56 -2.14
C GLU A 165 4.48 -19.10 -3.15
N ILE A 166 4.06 -18.37 -4.18
CA ILE A 166 4.97 -17.79 -5.18
C ILE A 166 5.96 -16.81 -4.52
N LEU A 167 5.48 -15.92 -3.64
CA LEU A 167 6.32 -14.94 -2.94
C LEU A 167 7.29 -15.59 -1.95
N SER A 168 6.86 -16.64 -1.25
CA SER A 168 7.70 -17.41 -0.34
C SER A 168 8.85 -18.08 -1.09
N ALA A 169 8.57 -18.67 -2.26
CA ALA A 169 9.58 -19.25 -3.12
C ALA A 169 10.55 -18.20 -3.70
N ALA A 170 10.06 -17.00 -4.01
CA ALA A 170 10.88 -15.86 -4.41
C ALA A 170 11.67 -15.22 -3.27
N ARG A 171 11.45 -15.64 -2.02
CA ARG A 171 12.00 -15.02 -0.79
C ARG A 171 11.60 -13.56 -0.60
N GLU A 172 10.47 -13.15 -1.16
CA GLU A 172 9.90 -11.81 -1.04
C GLU A 172 8.96 -11.73 0.18
N TYR A 173 9.53 -11.91 1.38
CA TYR A 173 8.77 -12.09 2.62
C TYR A 173 7.97 -10.84 3.05
N SER A 174 8.44 -9.64 2.73
CA SER A 174 7.67 -8.41 2.99
C SER A 174 6.38 -8.37 2.16
N ALA A 175 6.45 -8.73 0.88
CA ALA A 175 5.28 -8.76 0.02
C ALA A 175 4.32 -9.91 0.40
N LEU A 176 4.86 -11.01 0.94
CA LEU A 176 4.07 -12.11 1.50
C LEU A 176 3.27 -11.65 2.72
N GLU A 177 3.92 -10.97 3.67
CA GLU A 177 3.28 -10.41 4.86
C GLU A 177 2.18 -9.40 4.50
N ASP A 178 2.47 -8.47 3.59
CA ASP A 178 1.46 -7.51 3.09
C ASP A 178 0.25 -8.23 2.46
N THR A 179 0.48 -9.34 1.73
CA THR A 179 -0.59 -10.15 1.14
C THR A 179 -1.46 -10.83 2.20
N TYR A 180 -0.86 -11.35 3.28
CA TYR A 180 -1.60 -11.95 4.40
C TYR A 180 -2.44 -10.91 5.15
N LEU A 181 -1.87 -9.74 5.43
CA LEU A 181 -2.57 -8.64 6.10
C LEU A 181 -3.74 -8.13 5.26
N GLN A 182 -3.56 -8.02 3.94
CA GLN A 182 -4.64 -7.66 3.01
C GLN A 182 -5.81 -8.65 3.10
N LEU A 183 -5.53 -9.96 3.09
CA LEU A 183 -6.56 -11.00 3.25
C LEU A 183 -7.27 -10.89 4.60
N SER A 184 -6.51 -10.84 5.70
CA SER A 184 -7.06 -10.79 7.06
C SER A 184 -7.96 -9.58 7.26
N LYS A 185 -7.53 -8.39 6.80
CA LYS A 185 -8.32 -7.16 6.86
C LYS A 185 -9.64 -7.31 6.09
N ARG A 186 -9.60 -7.97 4.93
CA ARG A 186 -10.77 -8.11 4.07
C ARG A 186 -11.79 -9.13 4.60
N LEU A 187 -11.33 -10.28 5.08
CA LEU A 187 -12.19 -11.28 5.71
C LEU A 187 -12.87 -10.75 6.96
N ARG A 188 -12.16 -9.97 7.79
CA ARG A 188 -12.76 -9.30 8.94
C ARG A 188 -13.82 -8.29 8.54
N ALA A 189 -13.57 -7.50 7.50
CA ALA A 189 -14.49 -6.44 7.07
C ALA A 189 -15.77 -6.97 6.40
N GLU A 190 -15.68 -8.03 5.59
CA GLU A 190 -16.82 -8.52 4.80
C GLU A 190 -17.51 -9.75 5.41
N LEU A 191 -16.79 -10.58 6.18
CA LEU A 191 -17.30 -11.85 6.71
C LEU A 191 -17.19 -11.98 8.24
N GLU A 192 -16.67 -10.95 8.94
CA GLU A 192 -16.36 -11.00 10.38
C GLU A 192 -15.56 -12.26 10.79
N ALA A 193 -14.72 -12.75 9.87
CA ALA A 193 -13.99 -14.00 10.00
C ALA A 193 -12.47 -13.78 9.95
N GLU A 194 -11.73 -14.66 10.62
CA GLU A 194 -10.28 -14.76 10.48
C GLU A 194 -9.89 -15.67 9.30
N PRO A 195 -8.67 -15.55 8.75
CA PRO A 195 -8.15 -16.50 7.77
C PRO A 195 -8.24 -17.95 8.26
N SER A 196 -8.52 -18.89 7.36
CA SER A 196 -8.59 -20.31 7.70
C SER A 196 -7.28 -20.84 8.31
N GLU A 197 -7.37 -21.89 9.12
CA GLU A 197 -6.20 -22.56 9.71
C GLU A 197 -5.16 -22.97 8.65
N THR A 198 -5.61 -23.33 7.45
CA THR A 198 -4.70 -23.73 6.35
C THR A 198 -3.86 -22.55 5.86
N THR A 199 -4.46 -21.37 5.74
CA THR A 199 -3.79 -20.14 5.33
C THR A 199 -2.89 -19.60 6.44
N GLU A 200 -3.38 -19.62 7.68
CA GLU A 200 -2.61 -19.18 8.85
C GLU A 200 -1.39 -20.07 9.10
N ARG A 201 -1.53 -21.40 9.05
CA ARG A 201 -0.40 -22.33 9.16
C ARG A 201 0.65 -22.08 8.07
N PHE A 202 0.23 -21.87 6.83
CA PHE A 202 1.16 -21.59 5.73
C PHE A 202 1.95 -20.29 5.98
N TYR A 203 1.25 -19.24 6.39
CA TYR A 203 1.87 -17.96 6.75
C TYR A 203 2.90 -18.12 7.87
N GLN A 204 2.51 -18.74 8.99
CA GLN A 204 3.39 -18.99 10.14
C GLN A 204 4.60 -19.86 9.76
N GLN A 205 4.41 -20.89 8.91
CA GLN A 205 5.51 -21.74 8.43
C GLN A 205 6.47 -20.97 7.53
N SER A 206 5.96 -20.13 6.62
CA SER A 206 6.80 -19.30 5.74
C SER A 206 7.61 -18.26 6.53
N MET A 207 6.98 -17.64 7.55
CA MET A 207 7.65 -16.68 8.43
C MET A 207 8.67 -17.34 9.36
N SER A 208 8.34 -18.49 9.97
CA SER A 208 9.30 -19.23 10.78
C SER A 208 10.47 -19.77 9.94
N ALA A 209 10.22 -20.25 8.72
CA ALA A 209 11.28 -20.67 7.80
C ALA A 209 12.18 -19.49 7.40
N HIS A 210 11.64 -18.28 7.23
CA HIS A 210 12.42 -17.07 7.04
C HIS A 210 13.29 -16.77 8.27
N THR A 211 12.69 -16.76 9.46
CA THR A 211 13.41 -16.52 10.73
C THR A 211 14.50 -17.56 10.99
N LEU A 212 14.28 -18.83 10.60
CA LEU A 212 15.26 -19.92 10.69
C LEU A 212 16.33 -19.88 9.59
N ALA A 213 16.00 -19.43 8.38
CA ALA A 213 16.98 -19.19 7.32
C ALA A 213 17.91 -18.00 7.65
N ILE A 214 17.41 -17.07 8.46
CA ILE A 214 18.17 -15.94 9.06
C ILE A 214 18.83 -16.34 10.40
N ALA A 215 18.61 -17.56 10.92
CA ALA A 215 19.29 -18.00 12.12
C ALA A 215 20.81 -18.10 11.88
N PRO A 216 21.64 -17.71 12.87
CA PRO A 216 23.07 -17.50 12.65
C PRO A 216 23.75 -18.81 12.24
N ARG A 217 24.23 -18.86 10.99
CA ARG A 217 25.31 -19.77 10.63
C ARG A 217 26.55 -19.27 11.36
N THR A 218 27.21 -20.18 12.07
CA THR A 218 28.48 -19.96 12.77
C THR A 218 29.42 -19.15 11.87
N PRO A 219 30.09 -18.09 12.36
CA PRO A 219 30.85 -17.20 11.50
C PRO A 219 32.06 -17.93 10.93
N ALA A 220 31.92 -18.43 9.70
CA ALA A 220 33.06 -18.67 8.84
C ALA A 220 33.50 -17.29 8.36
N SER A 221 34.66 -16.85 8.87
CA SER A 221 35.48 -15.71 8.42
C SER A 221 34.97 -15.04 7.14
N ALA A 222 34.15 -14.00 7.33
CA ALA A 222 33.68 -13.15 6.27
C ALA A 222 34.81 -12.21 5.85
N ASP A 223 35.43 -12.51 4.71
CA ASP A 223 36.08 -11.48 3.91
C ASP A 223 35.04 -10.38 3.63
N SER A 224 35.35 -9.19 4.12
CA SER A 224 34.56 -7.98 4.07
C SER A 224 34.34 -7.51 2.62
N GLN A 225 33.25 -7.96 2.00
CA GLN A 225 32.64 -7.24 0.89
C GLN A 225 31.50 -6.38 1.44
N MET A 226 31.63 -5.05 1.31
CA MET A 226 30.54 -4.12 1.62
C MET A 226 29.28 -4.51 0.82
N PRO A 227 28.10 -4.57 1.46
CA PRO A 227 26.85 -4.82 0.76
C PRO A 227 26.56 -3.74 -0.29
N HIS A 228 25.70 -4.07 -1.27
CA HIS A 228 25.21 -3.11 -2.26
C HIS A 228 24.56 -1.90 -1.57
N GLN A 229 25.26 -0.77 -1.59
CA GLN A 229 24.78 0.47 -1.00
C GLN A 229 23.55 0.98 -1.76
N PRO A 230 22.50 1.46 -1.07
CA PRO A 230 21.34 1.98 -1.76
C PRO A 230 21.71 3.21 -2.61
N ILE A 231 21.21 3.26 -3.84
CA ILE A 231 21.54 4.31 -4.82
C ILE A 231 21.17 5.69 -4.23
N GLY A 232 22.14 6.60 -4.23
CA GLY A 232 21.99 7.96 -3.72
C GLY A 232 21.84 8.06 -2.19
N ARG A 233 22.15 6.98 -1.47
CA ARG A 233 22.17 6.91 0.00
C ARG A 233 23.50 6.43 0.55
N GLN A 234 24.58 6.52 -0.23
CA GLN A 234 25.89 6.01 0.16
C GLN A 234 26.44 6.72 1.41
N THR A 235 26.22 8.03 1.53
CA THR A 235 26.70 8.81 2.68
C THR A 235 25.93 8.46 3.95
N GLU A 236 24.61 8.36 3.84
CA GLU A 236 23.71 8.02 4.95
C GLU A 236 23.91 6.57 5.40
N TRP A 237 24.12 5.64 4.45
CA TRP A 237 24.51 4.26 4.72
C TRP A 237 25.82 4.18 5.49
N GLN A 238 26.85 4.89 5.03
CA GLN A 238 28.14 4.91 5.72
C GLN A 238 28.03 5.47 7.15
N ARG A 239 27.19 6.50 7.36
CA ARG A 239 26.92 7.03 8.71
C ARG A 239 26.23 6.00 9.59
N LEU A 240 25.20 5.32 9.10
CA LEU A 240 24.54 4.24 9.85
C LEU A 240 25.52 3.13 10.25
N TYR A 241 26.37 2.73 9.31
CA TYR A 241 27.39 1.71 9.54
C TYR A 241 28.40 2.15 10.61
N ASN A 242 28.96 3.36 10.50
CA ASN A 242 29.91 3.88 11.48
C ASN A 242 29.27 3.99 12.89
N LEU A 243 28.03 4.46 12.98
CA LEU A 243 27.30 4.55 14.24
C LEU A 243 27.07 3.17 14.86
N TRP A 244 26.82 2.15 14.05
CA TRP A 244 26.68 0.79 14.53
C TRP A 244 27.99 0.22 15.07
N GLU A 245 29.11 0.47 14.40
CA GLU A 245 30.43 0.08 14.93
C GLU A 245 30.74 0.80 16.25
N ASP A 246 30.35 2.08 16.39
CA ASP A 246 30.49 2.82 17.65
C ASP A 246 29.62 2.22 18.77
N VAL A 247 28.38 1.82 18.48
CA VAL A 247 27.46 1.18 19.43
C VAL A 247 28.06 -0.10 20.01
N LYS A 248 28.74 -0.92 19.19
CA LYS A 248 29.41 -2.14 19.68
C LYS A 248 30.42 -1.87 20.80
N GLY A 249 31.02 -0.67 20.83
CA GLY A 249 32.03 -0.28 21.81
C GLY A 249 31.56 0.69 22.92
N THR A 250 30.47 1.44 22.72
CA THR A 250 30.12 2.61 23.56
C THR A 250 28.78 2.52 24.32
N GLY A 251 27.98 1.46 24.09
CA GLY A 251 26.72 1.23 24.80
C GLY A 251 25.50 1.60 23.95
N SER A 252 24.43 2.09 24.58
CA SER A 252 23.14 2.33 23.90
C SER A 252 23.11 3.62 23.08
N ARG A 253 22.54 3.60 21.87
CA ARG A 253 22.31 4.80 21.04
C ARG A 253 20.91 4.80 20.41
N CYS A 254 20.43 6.01 20.08
CA CYS A 254 19.22 6.23 19.32
C CYS A 254 19.56 6.92 17.98
N VAL A 255 19.09 6.36 16.87
CA VAL A 255 19.26 6.90 15.53
C VAL A 255 17.92 7.18 14.90
N LEU A 256 17.69 8.42 14.47
CA LEU A 256 16.48 8.83 13.77
C LEU A 256 16.77 9.15 12.30
N ILE A 257 16.15 8.41 11.40
CA ILE A 257 16.15 8.67 9.96
C ILE A 257 14.96 9.57 9.66
N SER A 258 15.27 10.81 9.27
CA SER A 258 14.31 11.87 9.01
C SER A 258 14.25 12.24 7.53
N GLY A 259 13.10 12.72 7.06
CA GLY A 259 12.92 13.16 5.68
C GLY A 259 11.47 13.19 5.24
N GLU A 260 11.22 13.75 4.05
CA GLU A 260 9.88 13.85 3.44
C GLU A 260 9.22 12.46 3.24
N ALA A 261 7.90 12.42 3.06
CA ALA A 261 7.22 11.19 2.70
C ALA A 261 7.70 10.65 1.34
N GLY A 262 7.79 9.32 1.21
CA GLY A 262 8.28 8.68 -0.02
C GLY A 262 9.78 8.85 -0.30
N ILE A 263 10.53 9.61 0.51
CA ILE A 263 11.96 9.86 0.31
C ILE A 263 12.86 8.62 0.48
N GLY A 264 12.30 7.51 0.95
CA GLY A 264 12.99 6.24 1.18
C GLY A 264 13.51 6.02 2.60
N LYS A 265 12.91 6.62 3.63
CA LYS A 265 13.28 6.40 5.05
C LYS A 265 13.20 4.93 5.44
N THR A 266 12.01 4.34 5.30
CA THR A 266 11.74 2.93 5.58
C THR A 266 12.60 2.02 4.72
N PHE A 267 12.80 2.35 3.43
CA PHE A 267 13.68 1.56 2.55
C PHE A 267 15.13 1.52 3.04
N LEU A 268 15.70 2.67 3.45
CA LEU A 268 17.06 2.72 3.98
C LEU A 268 17.16 1.96 5.32
N ALA A 269 16.19 2.18 6.22
CA ALA A 269 16.14 1.53 7.52
C ALA A 269 16.02 0.01 7.40
N ASP A 270 15.10 -0.47 6.55
CA ASP A 270 14.87 -1.90 6.30
C ASP A 270 16.10 -2.57 5.70
N ARG A 271 16.76 -1.94 4.72
CA ARG A 271 18.00 -2.45 4.13
C ARG A 271 19.13 -2.55 5.16
N PHE A 272 19.23 -1.55 6.03
CA PHE A 272 20.23 -1.55 7.10
C PHE A 272 19.95 -2.64 8.13
N VAL A 273 18.70 -2.77 8.59
CA VAL A 273 18.24 -3.82 9.50
C VAL A 273 18.50 -5.21 8.90
N GLN A 274 18.17 -5.42 7.63
CA GLN A 274 18.43 -6.67 6.93
C GLN A 274 19.92 -7.03 6.97
N HIS A 275 20.79 -6.06 6.69
CA HIS A 275 22.24 -6.27 6.75
C HIS A 275 22.74 -6.64 8.16
N LEU A 276 22.17 -6.01 9.20
CA LEU A 276 22.49 -6.35 10.59
C LEU A 276 22.02 -7.76 10.96
N GLN A 277 20.82 -8.16 10.52
CA GLN A 277 20.29 -9.51 10.74
C GLN A 277 21.18 -10.57 10.09
N GLU A 278 21.66 -10.33 8.86
CA GLU A 278 22.63 -11.20 8.17
C GLU A 278 23.95 -11.33 8.95
N SER A 279 24.30 -10.32 9.74
CA SER A 279 25.48 -10.30 10.62
C SER A 279 25.22 -10.92 12.00
N GLY A 280 24.03 -11.49 12.24
CA GLY A 280 23.67 -12.17 13.50
C GLY A 280 23.08 -11.27 14.58
N VAL A 281 22.76 -10.01 14.27
CA VAL A 281 22.12 -9.07 15.21
C VAL A 281 20.65 -9.42 15.38
N PHE A 282 20.13 -9.37 16.60
CA PHE A 282 18.73 -9.61 16.85
C PHE A 282 17.94 -8.31 16.68
N VAL A 283 17.02 -8.28 15.73
CA VAL A 283 16.25 -7.08 15.41
C VAL A 283 14.78 -7.30 15.72
N LEU A 284 14.23 -6.42 16.55
CA LEU A 284 12.82 -6.33 16.87
C LEU A 284 12.23 -5.16 16.09
N ARG A 285 11.37 -5.47 15.11
CA ARG A 285 10.77 -4.49 14.20
C ARG A 285 9.30 -4.27 14.57
N THR A 286 8.88 -3.02 14.56
CA THR A 286 7.47 -2.62 14.66
C THR A 286 7.18 -1.46 13.70
N ARG A 287 5.97 -1.46 13.14
CA ARG A 287 5.37 -0.27 12.49
C ARG A 287 4.42 0.39 13.49
N SER A 288 4.56 1.70 13.70
CA SER A 288 3.70 2.46 14.61
C SER A 288 2.60 3.18 13.84
N TYR A 289 1.38 3.17 14.37
CA TYR A 289 0.19 3.79 13.75
C TYR A 289 -0.50 4.74 14.73
N ALA A 290 -1.18 5.75 14.21
CA ALA A 290 -1.88 6.77 15.01
C ALA A 290 -3.06 6.19 15.82
N ASP A 291 -3.76 5.19 15.27
CA ASP A 291 -4.98 4.59 15.83
C ASP A 291 -4.76 3.10 16.15
N ASP A 292 -3.76 2.79 16.97
CA ASP A 292 -3.53 1.40 17.40
C ASP A 292 -4.53 1.01 18.50
N GLU A 293 -5.50 0.15 18.15
CA GLU A 293 -6.58 -0.32 19.04
C GLU A 293 -6.05 -1.04 20.30
N LEU A 294 -4.80 -1.52 20.28
CA LEU A 294 -4.15 -2.15 21.42
C LEU A 294 -3.79 -1.16 22.56
N GLY A 295 -3.73 0.14 22.27
CA GLY A 295 -3.43 1.19 23.24
C GLY A 295 -1.96 1.21 23.70
N ALA A 296 -1.72 1.23 25.02
CA ALA A 296 -0.38 1.34 25.59
C ALA A 296 0.50 0.11 25.29
N PHE A 297 1.76 0.32 24.91
CA PHE A 297 2.72 -0.73 24.55
C PHE A 297 2.34 -1.57 23.33
N ALA A 298 1.43 -1.10 22.49
CA ALA A 298 1.09 -1.79 21.25
C ALA A 298 2.34 -2.19 20.42
N PRO A 299 3.38 -1.32 20.31
CA PRO A 299 4.63 -1.68 19.64
C PRO A 299 5.40 -2.88 20.20
N ILE A 300 5.27 -3.10 21.51
CA ILE A 300 5.99 -4.16 22.24
C ILE A 300 5.18 -5.46 22.23
N TYR A 301 3.84 -5.36 22.14
CA TYR A 301 2.96 -6.52 22.13
C TYR A 301 3.33 -7.53 21.05
N ASP A 302 3.59 -7.05 19.83
CA ASP A 302 3.96 -7.93 18.71
C ASP A 302 5.32 -8.59 18.89
N TRP A 303 6.28 -7.93 19.54
CA TRP A 303 7.58 -8.53 19.85
C TRP A 303 7.46 -9.72 20.80
N MET A 304 6.50 -9.69 21.73
CA MET A 304 6.30 -10.80 22.69
C MET A 304 5.84 -12.11 22.04
N LYS A 305 5.49 -12.09 20.74
CA LYS A 305 5.23 -13.30 19.94
C LYS A 305 6.51 -14.01 19.49
N ASP A 306 7.66 -13.33 19.48
CA ASP A 306 8.94 -13.90 19.07
C ASP A 306 9.41 -15.02 20.02
N GLN A 307 9.89 -16.13 19.45
CA GLN A 307 10.26 -17.32 20.19
C GLN A 307 11.47 -17.09 21.12
N ARG A 308 12.44 -16.26 20.74
CA ARG A 308 13.61 -15.97 21.57
C ARG A 308 13.21 -15.15 22.80
N LEU A 309 12.32 -14.17 22.61
CA LEU A 309 11.75 -13.39 23.70
C LEU A 309 10.93 -14.28 24.64
N GLN A 310 10.13 -15.22 24.12
CA GLN A 310 9.37 -16.16 24.95
C GLN A 310 10.28 -17.05 25.81
N THR A 311 11.35 -17.60 25.21
CA THR A 311 12.34 -18.38 25.97
C THR A 311 13.07 -17.54 27.01
N ALA A 312 13.36 -16.27 26.72
CA ALA A 312 13.93 -15.34 27.69
C ALA A 312 12.95 -15.07 28.86
N ILE A 313 11.67 -14.83 28.57
CA ILE A 313 10.61 -14.64 29.58
C ILE A 313 10.52 -15.83 30.52
N GLU A 314 10.55 -17.07 30.01
CA GLU A 314 10.44 -18.30 30.81
C GLU A 314 11.58 -18.44 31.85
N ARG A 315 12.74 -17.82 31.60
CA ARG A 315 13.89 -17.84 32.51
C ARG A 315 13.83 -16.79 33.60
N LEU A 316 12.95 -15.79 33.47
CA LEU A 316 12.79 -14.73 34.45
C LEU A 316 12.08 -15.23 35.73
N PRO A 317 12.23 -14.53 36.86
CA PRO A 317 11.44 -14.79 38.05
C PRO A 317 9.93 -14.73 37.78
N VAL A 318 9.15 -15.61 38.41
CA VAL A 318 7.67 -15.71 38.22
C VAL A 318 6.96 -14.36 38.38
N LYS A 319 7.41 -13.50 39.30
CA LYS A 319 6.83 -12.16 39.48
C LYS A 319 6.97 -11.26 38.25
N MET A 320 8.10 -11.33 37.54
CA MET A 320 8.32 -10.57 36.31
C MET A 320 7.53 -11.16 35.15
N GLN A 321 7.46 -12.49 35.06
CA GLN A 321 6.60 -13.17 34.09
C GLN A 321 5.13 -12.76 34.24
N GLN A 322 4.64 -12.65 35.49
CA GLN A 322 3.27 -12.23 35.79
C GLN A 322 3.00 -10.79 35.33
N GLU A 323 3.94 -9.86 35.51
CA GLU A 323 3.77 -8.48 35.04
C GLU A 323 3.73 -8.39 33.51
N ILE A 324 4.58 -9.13 32.80
CA ILE A 324 4.54 -9.18 31.33
C ILE A 324 3.24 -9.81 30.83
N ALA A 325 2.77 -10.86 31.51
CA ALA A 325 1.51 -11.54 31.18
C ALA A 325 0.27 -10.65 31.34
N ARG A 326 0.33 -9.55 32.11
CA ARG A 326 -0.76 -8.56 32.18
C ARG A 326 -1.02 -7.90 30.83
N PHE A 327 0.03 -7.66 30.04
CA PHE A 327 -0.04 -7.00 28.74
C PHE A 327 -0.13 -8.00 27.59
N HIS A 328 0.36 -9.23 27.80
CA HIS A 328 0.25 -10.32 26.83
C HIS A 328 -0.39 -11.57 27.46
N PRO A 329 -1.74 -11.59 27.62
CA PRO A 329 -2.45 -12.66 28.34
C PRO A 329 -2.24 -14.07 27.77
N GLN A 330 -1.82 -14.18 26.50
CA GLN A 330 -1.50 -15.46 25.89
C GLN A 330 -0.30 -16.17 26.55
N LEU A 331 0.56 -15.43 27.28
CA LEU A 331 1.64 -16.03 28.10
C LEU A 331 1.07 -16.85 29.27
N MET A 332 -0.11 -16.50 29.79
CA MET A 332 -0.76 -17.27 30.87
C MET A 332 -1.25 -18.64 30.42
N LYS A 333 -1.56 -18.80 29.13
CA LYS A 333 -1.96 -20.12 28.57
C LYS A 333 -0.79 -21.11 28.55
N ARG A 334 0.45 -20.63 28.56
CA ARG A 334 1.66 -21.46 28.48
C ARG A 334 2.24 -21.81 29.85
N ASN A 335 2.04 -20.98 30.86
CA ASN A 335 2.51 -21.23 32.21
C ASN A 335 1.36 -21.15 33.22
N SER A 336 0.86 -22.32 33.63
CA SER A 336 -0.24 -22.47 34.60
C SER A 336 0.12 -22.01 36.02
N ALA A 337 1.40 -21.73 36.31
CA ALA A 337 1.83 -21.15 37.57
C ALA A 337 1.59 -19.62 37.66
N LEU A 338 1.21 -18.98 36.55
CA LEU A 338 0.88 -17.55 36.54
C LEU A 338 -0.57 -17.37 37.03
N SER A 339 -0.78 -16.47 37.99
CA SER A 339 -2.11 -16.09 38.49
C SER A 339 -2.44 -14.68 38.04
N PHE A 340 -3.71 -14.37 37.76
CA PHE A 340 -4.12 -12.98 37.50
C PHE A 340 -3.91 -12.17 38.78
N PRO A 341 -3.02 -11.17 38.78
CA PRO A 341 -2.89 -10.28 39.92
C PRO A 341 -4.09 -9.33 40.01
N GLU A 342 -4.38 -8.84 41.22
CA GLU A 342 -5.39 -7.80 41.46
C GLU A 342 -5.16 -6.56 40.55
N PRO A 343 -6.24 -5.82 40.19
CA PRO A 343 -6.15 -4.63 39.35
C PRO A 343 -5.23 -3.60 40.00
N ALA A 344 -4.08 -3.33 39.39
CA ALA A 344 -3.05 -2.51 39.98
C ALA A 344 -3.03 -1.10 39.36
N ILE A 345 -3.47 -0.11 40.13
CA ILE A 345 -3.33 1.33 39.82
C ILE A 345 -2.02 1.90 40.43
N HIS A 346 -1.10 1.05 40.93
CA HIS A 346 0.05 1.52 41.72
C HIS A 346 1.33 1.74 40.86
N PRO A 347 2.03 2.89 40.98
CA PRO A 347 3.28 3.22 40.25
C PRO A 347 4.39 2.16 40.34
N TYR A 348 4.36 1.34 41.39
CA TYR A 348 5.27 0.21 41.57
C TYR A 348 5.16 -0.83 40.44
N HIS A 349 3.95 -1.16 39.97
CA HIS A 349 3.77 -2.16 38.91
C HIS A 349 4.26 -1.65 37.56
N ARG A 350 4.10 -0.35 37.29
CA ARG A 350 4.66 0.29 36.09
C ARG A 350 6.19 0.16 36.05
N ARG A 351 6.85 0.44 37.16
CA ARG A 351 8.31 0.28 37.26
C ARG A 351 8.73 -1.18 37.12
N LEU A 352 8.02 -2.09 37.81
CA LEU A 352 8.31 -3.52 37.75
C LEU A 352 8.13 -4.07 36.32
N LEU A 353 7.14 -3.59 35.57
CA LEU A 353 6.98 -3.93 34.16
C LEU A 353 8.19 -3.47 33.33
N PHE A 354 8.63 -2.22 33.50
CA PHE A 354 9.81 -1.72 32.78
C PHE A 354 11.06 -2.55 33.08
N ASP A 355 11.29 -2.83 34.38
CA ASP A 355 12.38 -3.68 34.84
C ASP A 355 12.25 -5.10 34.27
N SER A 356 11.02 -5.63 34.15
CA SER A 356 10.74 -6.97 33.59
C SER A 356 11.04 -7.04 32.10
N ILE A 357 10.58 -6.06 31.30
CA ILE A 357 10.86 -6.01 29.86
C ILE A 357 12.36 -5.83 29.63
N GLN A 358 13.04 -4.98 30.43
CA GLN A 358 14.49 -4.85 30.36
C GLN A 358 15.18 -6.17 30.69
N ALA A 359 14.76 -6.89 31.72
CA ALA A 359 15.32 -8.20 32.07
C ALA A 359 15.16 -9.24 30.96
N VAL A 360 14.07 -9.19 30.18
CA VAL A 360 13.93 -10.03 28.98
C VAL A 360 15.01 -9.71 27.97
N LEU A 361 15.27 -8.43 27.70
CA LEU A 361 16.33 -8.00 26.78
C LEU A 361 17.72 -8.39 27.29
N ASP A 362 17.95 -8.29 28.60
CA ASP A 362 19.20 -8.66 29.25
C ASP A 362 19.44 -10.19 29.26
N GLU A 363 18.40 -11.01 29.07
CA GLU A 363 18.54 -12.47 28.94
C GLU A 363 18.92 -12.90 27.50
N LEU A 364 18.72 -12.02 26.50
CA LEU A 364 19.06 -12.32 25.11
C LEU A 364 20.55 -12.20 24.86
N ASP A 365 21.22 -13.32 24.57
CA ASP A 365 22.65 -13.34 24.23
C ASP A 365 22.95 -12.87 22.79
N ALA A 366 22.50 -11.67 22.45
CA ALA A 366 22.68 -11.02 21.16
C ALA A 366 22.74 -9.50 21.32
N MET A 367 23.34 -8.82 20.34
CA MET A 367 23.15 -7.38 20.19
C MET A 367 21.73 -7.12 19.70
N ILE A 368 21.09 -6.07 20.20
CA ILE A 368 19.68 -5.81 19.97
C ILE A 368 19.50 -4.50 19.20
N VAL A 369 18.67 -4.54 18.15
CA VAL A 369 18.15 -3.36 17.47
C VAL A 369 16.65 -3.29 17.68
N LEU A 370 16.16 -2.19 18.24
CA LEU A 370 14.75 -1.86 18.33
C LEU A 370 14.41 -0.92 17.18
N TYR A 371 13.73 -1.44 16.16
CA TYR A 371 13.38 -0.69 14.96
C TYR A 371 11.90 -0.29 14.97
N PHE A 372 11.65 1.02 14.95
CA PHE A 372 10.32 1.62 14.88
C PHE A 372 10.16 2.38 13.57
N ASP A 373 9.28 1.90 12.70
CA ASP A 373 8.86 2.64 11.51
C ASP A 373 7.77 3.65 11.91
N ASP A 374 7.97 4.92 11.57
CA ASP A 374 7.17 6.08 12.00
C ASP A 374 7.11 6.24 13.54
N ILE A 375 8.28 6.32 14.19
CA ILE A 375 8.48 6.37 15.65
C ILE A 375 7.78 7.53 16.39
N HIS A 376 7.30 8.54 15.67
CA HIS A 376 6.57 9.67 16.23
C HIS A 376 5.16 9.29 16.70
N TRP A 377 4.62 8.15 16.24
CA TRP A 377 3.34 7.61 16.68
C TRP A 377 3.42 6.76 17.96
N LEU A 378 4.60 6.66 18.58
CA LEU A 378 4.73 5.93 19.84
C LEU A 378 3.87 6.54 20.95
N ASP A 379 3.18 5.67 21.68
CA ASP A 379 2.41 6.09 22.83
C ASP A 379 3.30 6.53 24.01
N ARG A 380 2.69 7.29 24.91
CA ARG A 380 3.32 7.83 26.12
C ARG A 380 4.06 6.78 26.95
N GLU A 381 3.45 5.61 27.13
CA GLU A 381 3.99 4.56 28.00
C GLU A 381 5.19 3.89 27.34
N THR A 382 5.14 3.66 26.02
CA THR A 382 6.28 3.18 25.26
C THR A 382 7.45 4.17 25.27
N ILE A 383 7.19 5.48 25.10
CA ILE A 383 8.24 6.52 25.22
C ILE A 383 8.87 6.52 26.64
N ALA A 384 8.04 6.40 27.68
CA ALA A 384 8.52 6.34 29.06
C ALA A 384 9.39 5.10 29.31
N TRP A 385 9.02 3.95 28.73
CA TRP A 385 9.83 2.73 28.77
C TRP A 385 11.16 2.89 28.01
N LEU A 386 11.16 3.47 26.81
CA LEU A 386 12.41 3.73 26.07
C LEU A 386 13.37 4.65 26.85
N LYS A 387 12.83 5.66 27.55
CA LYS A 387 13.61 6.50 28.49
C LYS A 387 14.22 5.66 29.61
N HIS A 388 13.49 4.69 30.14
CA HIS A 388 13.98 3.78 31.18
C HIS A 388 15.10 2.88 30.64
N VAL A 389 14.88 2.22 29.50
CA VAL A 389 15.86 1.30 28.88
C VAL A 389 17.15 2.04 28.51
N LEU A 390 17.09 3.26 27.97
CA LEU A 390 18.30 4.01 27.65
C LEU A 390 19.09 4.46 28.88
N ARG A 391 18.41 4.70 30.01
CA ARG A 391 19.05 5.10 31.27
C ARG A 391 19.66 3.91 32.03
N HIS A 392 19.05 2.73 31.93
CA HIS A 392 19.40 1.57 32.76
C HIS A 392 20.01 0.40 31.98
N GLY A 393 19.66 0.22 30.70
CA GLY A 393 20.01 -0.94 29.86
C GLY A 393 21.35 -0.86 29.11
N GLY A 394 22.12 0.22 29.26
CA GLY A 394 23.39 0.41 28.53
C GLY A 394 24.65 -0.18 29.17
N HIS A 395 24.55 -0.84 30.33
CA HIS A 395 25.72 -1.27 31.10
C HIS A 395 26.21 -2.68 30.77
N SER A 396 25.38 -3.52 30.13
CA SER A 396 25.68 -4.95 29.91
C SER A 396 25.80 -5.34 28.44
N ARG A 397 25.02 -4.75 27.52
CA ARG A 397 25.04 -5.08 26.09
C ARG A 397 24.73 -3.86 25.18
N PRO A 398 25.28 -3.81 23.96
CA PRO A 398 24.95 -2.77 22.98
C PRO A 398 23.47 -2.81 22.55
N LEU A 399 22.80 -1.66 22.61
CA LEU A 399 21.41 -1.49 22.19
C LEU A 399 21.31 -0.32 21.19
N LEU A 400 20.78 -0.58 20.00
CA LEU A 400 20.46 0.46 19.03
C LEU A 400 18.95 0.64 18.93
N ILE A 401 18.46 1.85 19.19
CA ILE A 401 17.10 2.24 18.80
C ILE A 401 17.18 2.91 17.44
N LEU A 402 16.51 2.36 16.45
CA LEU A 402 16.40 2.92 15.11
C LEU A 402 14.96 3.37 14.86
N GLY A 403 14.76 4.62 14.49
CA GLY A 403 13.44 5.17 14.19
C GLY A 403 13.40 5.85 12.84
N THR A 404 12.30 5.71 12.10
CA THR A 404 11.98 6.61 10.98
C THR A 404 11.00 7.68 11.44
N VAL A 405 11.15 8.90 10.94
CA VAL A 405 10.29 10.03 11.32
C VAL A 405 10.19 11.03 10.17
N ARG A 406 9.05 11.70 10.03
CA ARG A 406 8.91 12.73 8.99
C ARG A 406 9.49 14.06 9.47
N THR A 407 9.90 14.91 8.53
CA THR A 407 10.61 16.15 8.90
C THR A 407 9.71 17.11 9.67
N GLU A 408 8.45 17.18 9.26
CA GLU A 408 7.36 17.96 9.82
C GLU A 408 6.97 17.50 11.23
N ASP A 409 6.99 16.20 11.48
CA ASP A 409 6.66 15.62 12.79
C ASP A 409 7.73 15.91 13.86
N LEU A 410 8.95 16.25 13.44
CA LEU A 410 10.02 16.62 14.36
C LEU A 410 9.79 17.97 15.05
N MET A 411 9.02 18.85 14.42
CA MET A 411 8.76 20.20 14.94
C MET A 411 7.50 20.24 15.83
N ARG A 412 6.69 19.18 15.82
CA ARG A 412 5.46 19.09 16.62
C ARG A 412 5.78 19.12 18.11
N SER A 413 5.00 19.87 18.88
CA SER A 413 5.08 19.89 20.34
C SER A 413 4.45 18.63 20.94
N GLY A 414 5.06 18.07 21.98
CA GLY A 414 4.53 16.89 22.68
C GLY A 414 5.62 16.03 23.31
N GLU A 415 5.23 14.90 23.88
CA GLU A 415 6.13 14.03 24.66
C GLU A 415 7.26 13.41 23.84
N PHE A 416 7.04 13.19 22.54
CA PHE A 416 8.06 12.71 21.60
C PHE A 416 9.17 13.75 21.41
N ARG A 417 8.83 15.05 21.31
CA ARG A 417 9.80 16.13 21.22
C ARG A 417 10.62 16.26 22.50
N ASP A 418 9.97 16.23 23.67
CA ASP A 418 10.65 16.25 24.96
C ASP A 418 11.62 15.07 25.12
N TRP A 419 11.24 13.90 24.59
CA TRP A 419 12.12 12.74 24.54
C TRP A 419 13.34 12.97 23.65
N MET A 420 13.15 13.45 22.41
CA MET A 420 14.26 13.76 21.51
C MET A 420 15.21 14.82 22.10
N GLU A 421 14.68 15.87 22.72
CA GLU A 421 15.48 16.91 23.38
C GLU A 421 16.31 16.31 24.53
N SER A 422 15.70 15.44 25.36
CA SER A 422 16.41 14.70 26.41
C SER A 422 17.52 13.78 25.85
N LEU A 423 17.31 13.14 24.70
CA LEU A 423 18.33 12.30 24.07
C LEU A 423 19.46 13.11 23.45
N THR A 424 19.14 14.27 22.90
CA THR A 424 20.13 15.21 22.35
C THR A 424 21.03 15.75 23.46
N GLN A 425 20.46 16.14 24.60
CA GLN A 425 21.22 16.63 25.76
C GLN A 425 22.14 15.58 26.38
N SER A 426 21.81 14.30 26.23
CA SER A 426 22.62 13.17 26.72
C SER A 426 23.56 12.59 25.67
N ASP A 427 23.69 13.24 24.50
CA ASP A 427 24.50 12.79 23.36
C ASP A 427 24.09 11.39 22.83
N LEU A 428 22.89 10.90 23.17
CA LEU A 428 22.41 9.57 22.78
C LEU A 428 21.71 9.56 21.42
N LEU A 429 21.33 10.72 20.89
CA LEU A 429 20.59 10.85 19.63
C LEU A 429 21.52 11.23 18.48
N THR A 430 21.50 10.45 17.41
CA THR A 430 22.02 10.86 16.09
C THR A 430 20.88 10.97 15.08
N ARG A 431 20.82 12.10 14.38
CA ARG A 431 19.84 12.33 13.32
C ARG A 431 20.48 12.23 11.94
N ILE A 432 19.88 11.41 11.08
CA ILE A 432 20.24 11.29 9.67
C ILE A 432 19.08 11.86 8.85
N THR A 433 19.32 12.94 8.12
CA THR A 433 18.29 13.57 7.28
C THR A 433 18.50 13.17 5.83
N LEU A 434 17.50 12.53 5.25
CA LEU A 434 17.48 12.13 3.85
C LEU A 434 17.09 13.30 2.98
N ARG A 435 17.97 13.62 2.03
CA ARG A 435 17.68 14.60 0.97
C ARG A 435 16.99 13.94 -0.22
N ARG A 436 16.40 14.73 -1.11
CA ARG A 436 15.98 14.24 -2.43
C ARG A 436 17.19 13.75 -3.24
N LEU A 437 16.95 12.80 -4.13
CA LEU A 437 17.99 12.29 -5.01
C LEU A 437 18.43 13.41 -5.96
N SER A 438 19.74 13.54 -6.15
CA SER A 438 20.28 14.43 -7.17
C SER A 438 19.95 13.90 -8.55
N ARG A 439 20.04 14.78 -9.56
CA ARG A 439 19.85 14.39 -10.97
C ARG A 439 20.66 13.15 -11.36
N ARG A 440 21.92 13.07 -10.92
CA ARG A 440 22.81 11.93 -11.21
C ARG A 440 22.29 10.64 -10.56
N GLU A 441 21.90 10.70 -9.30
CA GLU A 441 21.38 9.55 -8.54
C GLU A 441 20.01 9.11 -9.05
N THR A 442 19.17 10.03 -9.49
CA THR A 442 17.90 9.71 -10.16
C THR A 442 18.13 8.97 -11.47
N MET A 443 19.10 9.41 -12.30
CA MET A 443 19.45 8.70 -13.53
C MET A 443 19.95 7.29 -13.26
N GLU A 444 20.83 7.13 -12.27
CA GLU A 444 21.36 5.84 -11.82
C GLU A 444 20.24 4.91 -11.31
N LEU A 445 19.27 5.45 -10.57
CA LEU A 445 18.10 4.71 -10.11
C LEU A 445 17.22 4.27 -11.29
N ILE A 446 16.99 5.14 -12.28
CA ILE A 446 16.23 4.82 -13.49
C ILE A 446 16.91 3.71 -14.30
N ASP A 447 18.24 3.78 -14.46
CA ASP A 447 19.01 2.78 -15.20
C ASP A 447 19.01 1.41 -14.51
N THR A 448 18.98 1.39 -13.18
CA THR A 448 19.00 0.14 -12.41
C THR A 448 17.61 -0.47 -12.28
N ALA A 449 16.57 0.35 -12.15
CA ALA A 449 15.20 -0.09 -11.91
C ALA A 449 14.35 -0.20 -13.18
N GLY A 450 14.79 0.38 -14.30
CA GLY A 450 14.09 0.33 -15.58
C GLY A 450 14.44 -0.91 -16.38
N ASP A 451 13.43 -1.69 -16.78
CA ASP A 451 13.61 -2.87 -17.64
C ASP A 451 13.99 -2.49 -19.09
N ILE A 452 13.81 -1.21 -19.47
CA ILE A 452 14.05 -0.69 -20.83
C ILE A 452 14.96 0.55 -20.73
N PRO A 453 15.95 0.71 -21.63
CA PRO A 453 16.80 1.89 -21.65
C PRO A 453 16.00 3.18 -21.91
N PHE A 454 16.08 4.14 -21.00
CA PHE A 454 15.49 5.46 -21.19
C PHE A 454 16.43 6.41 -21.96
N SER A 455 15.88 7.23 -22.85
CA SER A 455 16.63 8.33 -23.46
C SER A 455 17.05 9.36 -22.42
N ALA A 456 18.12 10.12 -22.70
CA ALA A 456 18.60 11.16 -21.79
C ALA A 456 17.54 12.24 -21.51
N ASP A 457 16.74 12.58 -22.51
CA ASP A 457 15.66 13.58 -22.41
C ASP A 457 14.47 13.06 -21.58
N ALA A 458 14.15 11.77 -21.70
CA ALA A 458 13.12 11.14 -20.87
C ALA A 458 13.53 11.10 -19.38
N LYS A 459 14.79 10.74 -19.09
CA LYS A 459 15.33 10.77 -17.71
C LYS A 459 15.32 12.19 -17.13
N LEU A 460 15.63 13.18 -17.96
CA LEU A 460 15.59 14.60 -17.58
C LEU A 460 14.17 15.05 -17.23
N THR A 461 13.21 14.70 -18.08
CA THR A 461 11.79 14.99 -17.87
C THR A 461 11.29 14.32 -16.59
N LEU A 462 11.66 13.06 -16.38
CA LEU A 462 11.34 12.30 -15.17
C LEU A 462 11.90 12.95 -13.90
N PHE A 463 13.17 13.39 -13.93
CA PHE A 463 13.75 14.12 -12.81
C PHE A 463 13.00 15.42 -12.54
N GLN A 464 12.61 16.18 -13.59
CA GLN A 464 11.84 17.41 -13.43
C GLN A 464 10.42 17.18 -12.88
N LEU A 465 9.77 16.09 -13.26
CA LEU A 465 8.43 15.73 -12.77
C LEU A 465 8.45 15.23 -11.32
N THR A 466 9.44 14.39 -10.99
CA THR A 466 9.54 13.72 -9.68
C THR A 466 10.33 14.53 -8.66
N GLU A 467 11.07 15.55 -9.11
CA GLU A 467 11.99 16.38 -8.31
C GLU A 467 12.99 15.54 -7.47
N GLY A 468 13.30 14.33 -7.91
CA GLY A 468 14.19 13.42 -7.19
C GLY A 468 13.56 12.65 -6.03
N ASN A 469 12.22 12.62 -5.90
CA ASN A 469 11.54 11.77 -4.91
C ASN A 469 11.55 10.29 -5.38
N PRO A 470 12.22 9.37 -4.65
CA PRO A 470 12.30 7.95 -5.01
C PRO A 470 10.95 7.27 -5.21
N LEU A 471 9.95 7.55 -4.36
CA LEU A 471 8.62 6.98 -4.51
C LEU A 471 8.01 7.37 -5.86
N CYS A 472 8.07 8.64 -6.23
CA CYS A 472 7.55 9.12 -7.50
C CYS A 472 8.30 8.52 -8.69
N ILE A 473 9.63 8.41 -8.61
CA ILE A 473 10.46 7.80 -9.66
C ILE A 473 10.05 6.34 -9.86
N VAL A 474 10.07 5.53 -8.80
CA VAL A 474 9.77 4.10 -8.88
C VAL A 474 8.34 3.85 -9.34
N GLU A 475 7.36 4.61 -8.85
CA GLU A 475 5.97 4.47 -9.29
C GLU A 475 5.79 4.88 -10.75
N TYR A 476 6.51 5.89 -11.25
CA TYR A 476 6.48 6.23 -12.67
C TYR A 476 7.06 5.10 -13.52
N LEU A 477 8.20 4.51 -13.12
CA LEU A 477 8.84 3.39 -13.81
C LEU A 477 7.95 2.14 -13.88
N ARG A 478 7.07 1.92 -12.89
CA ARG A 478 6.13 0.80 -12.84
C ARG A 478 4.93 0.94 -13.78
N THR A 479 4.68 2.12 -14.35
CA THR A 479 3.54 2.33 -15.24
C THR A 479 3.88 2.00 -16.70
N ASP A 480 2.93 1.41 -17.44
CA ASP A 480 3.05 1.21 -18.90
C ASP A 480 3.12 2.55 -19.69
N LEU A 481 2.98 3.70 -19.01
CA LEU A 481 3.21 5.04 -19.57
C LEU A 481 4.64 5.21 -20.10
N VAL A 482 5.59 4.45 -19.55
CA VAL A 482 6.97 4.36 -20.04
C VAL A 482 7.05 3.90 -21.51
N LYS A 483 6.07 3.13 -22.00
CA LYS A 483 6.05 2.61 -23.39
C LYS A 483 5.45 3.59 -24.40
N ARG A 484 4.77 4.64 -23.96
CA ARG A 484 4.17 5.65 -24.83
C ARG A 484 4.94 6.95 -24.63
N GLU A 485 5.90 7.23 -25.50
CA GLU A 485 6.83 8.38 -25.45
C GLU A 485 6.19 9.78 -25.30
N HIS A 486 4.87 9.93 -25.14
CA HIS A 486 4.19 11.22 -25.29
C HIS A 486 2.99 11.47 -24.37
N GLN A 487 2.84 10.79 -23.22
CA GLN A 487 1.82 11.19 -22.24
C GLN A 487 2.38 11.28 -20.82
N SER A 488 2.69 12.52 -20.41
CA SER A 488 2.87 12.95 -19.04
C SER A 488 1.53 12.87 -18.29
N SER A 489 1.08 11.66 -17.97
CA SER A 489 -0.05 11.44 -17.07
C SER A 489 0.46 10.98 -15.71
N VAL A 490 -0.23 11.40 -14.65
CA VAL A 490 0.15 11.06 -13.29
C VAL A 490 -0.18 9.60 -13.00
N PRO A 491 0.77 8.79 -12.46
CA PRO A 491 0.50 7.41 -12.06
C PRO A 491 -0.70 7.29 -11.10
N GLU A 492 -1.54 6.27 -11.32
CA GLU A 492 -2.80 6.09 -10.57
C GLU A 492 -2.59 6.01 -9.06
N LYS A 493 -1.50 5.39 -8.59
CA LYS A 493 -1.17 5.31 -7.16
C LYS A 493 -0.80 6.66 -6.55
N ILE A 494 -0.09 7.52 -7.29
CA ILE A 494 0.21 8.90 -6.85
C ILE A 494 -1.08 9.72 -6.83
N ARG A 495 -1.95 9.52 -7.84
CA ARG A 495 -3.26 10.16 -7.89
C ARG A 495 -4.14 9.75 -6.71
N ALA A 496 -4.24 8.46 -6.43
CA ALA A 496 -5.01 7.93 -5.30
C ALA A 496 -4.48 8.47 -3.97
N LEU A 497 -3.14 8.48 -3.77
CA LEU A 497 -2.52 9.02 -2.55
C LEU A 497 -2.81 10.52 -2.38
N ALA A 498 -2.71 11.30 -3.46
CA ALA A 498 -3.00 12.73 -3.44
C ALA A 498 -4.48 13.00 -3.09
N LEU A 499 -5.40 12.26 -3.71
CA LEU A 499 -6.84 12.43 -3.47
C LEU A 499 -7.26 11.96 -2.07
N GLU A 500 -6.62 10.93 -1.53
CA GLU A 500 -6.90 10.48 -0.15
C GLU A 500 -6.46 11.53 0.88
N ARG A 501 -5.30 12.18 0.67
CA ARG A 501 -4.87 13.32 1.50
C ARG A 501 -5.86 14.47 1.45
N VAL A 502 -6.45 14.74 0.28
CA VAL A 502 -7.50 15.76 0.14
C VAL A 502 -8.77 15.34 0.88
N ARG A 503 -9.17 14.07 0.85
CA ARG A 503 -10.41 13.60 1.48
C ARG A 503 -10.44 13.74 3.00
N VAL A 504 -9.29 13.58 3.67
CA VAL A 504 -9.17 13.70 5.13
C VAL A 504 -9.30 15.16 5.61
N LEU A 505 -9.19 16.13 4.70
CA LEU A 505 -9.33 17.54 5.02
C LEU A 505 -10.78 17.99 5.15
N SER A 506 -11.00 19.06 5.91
CA SER A 506 -12.30 19.74 5.95
C SER A 506 -12.68 20.26 4.56
N THR A 507 -13.98 20.37 4.27
CA THR A 507 -14.48 20.91 2.99
C THR A 507 -13.85 22.27 2.67
N GLN A 508 -13.57 23.06 3.70
CA GLN A 508 -12.92 24.36 3.61
C GLN A 508 -11.50 24.27 3.06
N THR A 509 -10.69 23.41 3.66
CA THR A 509 -9.31 23.19 3.24
C THR A 509 -9.25 22.50 1.88
N GLN A 510 -10.24 21.65 1.55
CA GLN A 510 -10.34 21.04 0.22
C GLN A 510 -10.57 22.10 -0.88
N ASP A 511 -11.49 23.05 -0.69
CA ASP A 511 -11.71 24.16 -1.63
C ASP A 511 -10.45 25.01 -1.83
N LEU A 512 -9.70 25.24 -0.76
CA LEU A 512 -8.41 25.91 -0.82
C LEU A 512 -7.40 25.12 -1.66
N VAL A 513 -7.27 23.81 -1.43
CA VAL A 513 -6.36 22.94 -2.18
C VAL A 513 -6.71 22.88 -3.66
N TRP A 514 -7.99 22.75 -4.01
CA TRP A 514 -8.43 22.75 -5.41
C TRP A 514 -8.15 24.08 -6.11
N PHE A 515 -8.31 25.21 -5.40
CA PHE A 515 -7.99 26.52 -5.94
C PHE A 515 -6.47 26.69 -6.13
N ALA A 516 -5.66 26.31 -5.14
CA ALA A 516 -4.21 26.31 -5.23
C ALA A 516 -3.69 25.48 -6.41
N ALA A 517 -4.32 24.32 -6.67
CA ALA A 517 -3.94 23.45 -7.80
C ALA A 517 -4.13 24.13 -9.16
N ILE A 518 -5.01 25.14 -9.24
CA ILE A 518 -5.23 25.95 -10.45
C ILE A 518 -4.27 27.13 -10.55
N VAL A 519 -3.89 27.73 -9.42
CA VAL A 519 -2.89 28.80 -9.37
C VAL A 519 -1.55 28.29 -9.89
N GLY A 520 -1.11 27.12 -9.42
CA GLY A 520 0.10 26.47 -9.90
C GLY A 520 0.88 25.75 -8.79
N ARG A 521 2.12 25.38 -9.10
CA ARG A 521 3.00 24.62 -8.21
C ARG A 521 3.46 25.42 -6.99
N GLU A 522 3.68 26.71 -7.16
CA GLU A 522 4.05 27.65 -6.11
C GLU A 522 3.03 28.80 -6.11
N PHE A 523 2.63 29.24 -4.92
CA PHE A 523 1.59 30.24 -4.76
C PHE A 523 1.76 31.01 -3.45
N ASP A 524 1.25 32.23 -3.43
CA ASP A 524 1.21 33.10 -2.26
C ASP A 524 -0.16 33.00 -1.60
N HIS A 525 -0.23 32.86 -0.28
CA HIS A 525 -1.49 32.74 0.44
C HIS A 525 -2.43 33.94 0.20
N THR A 526 -1.89 35.15 0.00
CA THR A 526 -2.68 36.35 -0.30
C THR A 526 -3.50 36.20 -1.58
N LEU A 527 -2.98 35.46 -2.58
CA LEU A 527 -3.71 35.18 -3.81
C LEU A 527 -4.85 34.17 -3.58
N LEU A 528 -4.66 33.22 -2.66
CA LEU A 528 -5.70 32.28 -2.26
C LEU A 528 -6.83 33.00 -1.51
N GLU A 529 -6.51 33.93 -0.62
CA GLU A 529 -7.48 34.76 0.10
C GLU A 529 -8.39 35.52 -0.87
N LEU A 530 -7.79 36.23 -1.82
CA LEU A 530 -8.49 37.00 -2.84
C LEU A 530 -9.40 36.12 -3.73
N GLY A 531 -8.93 34.94 -4.11
CA GLY A 531 -9.69 34.05 -4.99
C GLY A 531 -10.80 33.26 -4.29
N LEU A 532 -10.63 32.97 -3.00
CA LEU A 532 -11.59 32.23 -2.21
C LEU A 532 -12.72 33.10 -1.65
N ASN A 533 -12.47 34.40 -1.44
CA ASN A 533 -13.44 35.46 -1.17
C ASN A 533 -14.50 35.08 -0.12
N GLN A 534 -14.07 34.70 1.10
CA GLN A 534 -14.97 34.47 2.24
C GLN A 534 -14.43 35.14 3.50
N GLY A 535 -15.12 36.18 3.96
CA GLY A 535 -14.78 36.98 5.15
C GLY A 535 -14.91 36.27 6.50
N GLU A 536 -15.00 34.93 6.52
CA GLU A 536 -15.08 34.09 7.73
C GLU A 536 -14.10 32.89 7.70
N TYR A 537 -13.24 32.78 6.68
CA TYR A 537 -12.28 31.69 6.56
C TYR A 537 -10.96 32.03 7.24
N ASN A 538 -10.50 31.18 8.17
CA ASN A 538 -9.12 31.23 8.62
C ASN A 538 -8.23 30.48 7.62
N ILE A 539 -7.70 31.21 6.62
CA ILE A 539 -6.86 30.61 5.59
C ILE A 539 -5.57 30.02 6.18
N LEU A 540 -5.08 30.58 7.29
CA LEU A 540 -3.87 30.13 7.95
C LEU A 540 -4.08 28.75 8.57
N ASP A 541 -5.22 28.51 9.22
CA ASP A 541 -5.58 27.18 9.75
C ASP A 541 -5.72 26.17 8.61
N ALA A 542 -6.34 26.57 7.49
CA ALA A 542 -6.48 25.70 6.32
C ALA A 542 -5.12 25.40 5.66
N LEU A 543 -4.20 26.36 5.62
CA LEU A 543 -2.83 26.14 5.15
C LEU A 543 -2.05 25.22 6.09
N GLU A 544 -2.21 25.38 7.41
CA GLU A 544 -1.66 24.46 8.41
C GLU A 544 -2.19 23.04 8.22
N ASP A 545 -3.50 22.88 8.06
CA ASP A 545 -4.15 21.59 7.77
C ASP A 545 -3.62 20.96 6.47
N ALA A 546 -3.47 21.75 5.40
CA ALA A 546 -2.95 21.27 4.13
C ALA A 546 -1.46 20.91 4.19
N CYS A 547 -0.68 21.63 5.01
CA CYS A 547 0.71 21.24 5.33
C CYS A 547 0.73 19.96 6.19
N ARG A 548 -0.23 19.80 7.12
CA ARG A 548 -0.35 18.63 8.00
C ARG A 548 -0.55 17.33 7.23
N VAL A 549 -1.30 17.38 6.12
CA VAL A 549 -1.52 16.23 5.22
C VAL A 549 -0.52 16.20 4.06
N GLU A 550 0.55 16.99 4.12
CA GLU A 550 1.65 17.04 3.15
C GLU A 550 1.21 17.35 1.71
N LEU A 551 0.16 18.15 1.55
CA LEU A 551 -0.19 18.70 0.25
C LEU A 551 0.67 19.93 -0.05
N PHE A 552 0.99 20.73 0.97
CA PHE A 552 1.81 21.94 0.84
C PHE A 552 3.08 21.92 1.70
N LEU A 553 4.05 22.73 1.27
CA LEU A 553 5.29 23.05 1.99
C LEU A 553 5.47 24.58 2.00
N PRO A 554 5.78 25.20 3.16
CA PRO A 554 6.12 26.62 3.22
C PRO A 554 7.51 26.88 2.61
N ILE A 555 7.61 27.87 1.72
CA ILE A 555 8.87 28.36 1.15
C ILE A 555 9.34 29.62 1.89
N SER A 556 8.39 30.50 2.24
CA SER A 556 8.61 31.75 2.96
C SER A 556 7.43 32.03 3.89
N GLU A 557 7.42 33.16 4.59
CA GLU A 557 6.30 33.56 5.46
C GLU A 557 4.96 33.67 4.72
N THR A 558 4.99 33.94 3.40
CA THR A 558 3.76 34.16 2.62
C THR A 558 3.58 33.17 1.47
N THR A 559 4.63 32.46 1.09
CA THR A 559 4.68 31.61 -0.11
C THR A 559 4.72 30.14 0.27
N TYR A 560 3.90 29.35 -0.42
CA TYR A 560 3.78 27.92 -0.28
C TYR A 560 3.96 27.25 -1.64
N ARG A 561 4.35 25.98 -1.63
CA ARG A 561 4.33 25.12 -2.82
C ARG A 561 3.62 23.82 -2.54
N PHE A 562 3.15 23.16 -3.59
CA PHE A 562 2.81 21.76 -3.48
C PHE A 562 4.03 20.92 -3.13
N SER A 563 3.85 19.93 -2.24
CA SER A 563 4.92 19.02 -1.83
C SER A 563 5.62 18.37 -3.03
N HIS A 564 4.84 18.01 -4.05
CA HIS A 564 5.32 17.50 -5.34
C HIS A 564 4.49 18.02 -6.53
N GLY A 565 5.16 18.26 -7.67
CA GLY A 565 4.49 18.65 -8.91
C GLY A 565 3.43 17.65 -9.39
N LEU A 566 3.68 16.34 -9.24
CA LEU A 566 2.72 15.28 -9.58
C LEU A 566 1.49 15.27 -8.67
N VAL A 567 1.59 15.72 -7.42
CA VAL A 567 0.44 15.85 -6.51
C VAL A 567 -0.46 16.99 -6.98
N GLN A 568 0.13 18.13 -7.36
CA GLN A 568 -0.61 19.23 -7.95
C GLN A 568 -1.32 18.82 -9.26
N GLU A 569 -0.61 18.13 -10.16
CA GLU A 569 -1.17 17.63 -11.41
C GLU A 569 -2.29 16.60 -11.16
N ALA A 570 -2.11 15.67 -10.22
CA ALA A 570 -3.16 14.72 -9.84
C ALA A 570 -4.45 15.41 -9.37
N ILE A 571 -4.31 16.42 -8.50
CA ILE A 571 -5.45 17.17 -7.96
C ILE A 571 -6.09 17.99 -9.08
N TYR A 572 -5.30 18.62 -9.93
CA TYR A 572 -5.77 19.40 -11.06
C TYR A 572 -6.55 18.56 -12.08
N GLU A 573 -6.04 17.37 -12.43
CA GLU A 573 -6.68 16.42 -13.35
C GLU A 573 -7.96 15.80 -12.77
N SER A 574 -8.08 15.73 -11.44
CA SER A 574 -9.28 15.19 -10.80
C SER A 574 -10.50 16.12 -10.86
N LEU A 575 -10.28 17.40 -11.17
CA LEU A 575 -11.36 18.39 -11.24
C LEU A 575 -12.20 18.20 -12.50
N LEU A 576 -13.53 18.12 -12.31
CA LEU A 576 -14.47 18.15 -13.42
C LEU A 576 -14.26 19.41 -14.28
N PRO A 577 -14.41 19.33 -15.62
CA PRO A 577 -14.16 20.45 -16.52
C PRO A 577 -14.88 21.75 -16.15
N ALA A 578 -16.14 21.66 -15.71
CA ALA A 578 -16.93 22.81 -15.27
C ALA A 578 -16.39 23.47 -13.99
N LYS A 579 -15.98 22.67 -12.99
CA LYS A 579 -15.38 23.19 -11.74
C LYS A 579 -14.02 23.82 -12.04
N ARG A 580 -13.20 23.20 -12.89
CA ARG A 580 -11.93 23.75 -13.37
C ARG A 580 -12.13 25.10 -14.04
N GLN A 581 -13.07 25.23 -14.98
CA GLN A 581 -13.36 26.51 -15.64
C GLN A 581 -13.81 27.60 -14.66
N SER A 582 -14.67 27.25 -13.68
CA SER A 582 -15.13 28.20 -12.65
C SER A 582 -13.97 28.71 -11.79
N LEU A 583 -13.12 27.81 -11.29
CA LEU A 583 -11.97 28.17 -10.46
C LEU A 583 -10.90 28.95 -11.27
N HIS A 584 -10.68 28.66 -12.56
CA HIS A 584 -9.83 29.46 -13.44
C HIS A 584 -10.31 30.92 -13.58
N ARG A 585 -11.64 31.14 -13.70
CA ARG A 585 -12.19 32.51 -13.73
C ARG A 585 -11.94 33.25 -12.41
N ARG A 586 -12.09 32.57 -11.27
CA ARG A 586 -11.79 33.14 -9.94
C ARG A 586 -10.32 33.47 -9.79
N CYS A 587 -9.43 32.59 -10.27
CA CYS A 587 -7.99 32.79 -10.29
C CYS A 587 -7.62 34.03 -11.11
N ALA A 588 -8.16 34.16 -12.32
CA ALA A 588 -7.94 35.34 -13.16
C ALA A 588 -8.43 36.65 -12.50
N ALA A 589 -9.56 36.61 -11.79
CA ALA A 589 -10.07 37.77 -11.04
C ALA A 589 -9.14 38.15 -9.87
N ALA A 590 -8.66 37.16 -9.11
CA ALA A 590 -7.73 37.38 -8.00
C ALA A 590 -6.40 38.00 -8.47
N PHE A 591 -5.83 37.52 -9.57
CA PHE A 591 -4.65 38.12 -10.19
C PHE A 591 -4.88 39.57 -10.61
N LYS A 592 -6.06 39.87 -11.21
CA LYS A 592 -6.40 41.24 -11.61
C LYS A 592 -6.50 42.19 -10.42
N GLN A 593 -7.11 41.75 -9.32
CA GLN A 593 -7.23 42.54 -8.10
C GLN A 593 -5.85 42.80 -7.46
N ARG A 594 -5.03 41.76 -7.32
CA ARG A 594 -3.66 41.88 -6.80
C ARG A 594 -2.83 42.87 -7.62
N HIS A 595 -2.88 42.79 -8.95
CA HIS A 595 -2.18 43.75 -9.81
C HIS A 595 -2.68 45.19 -9.63
N GLN A 596 -3.96 45.41 -9.37
CA GLN A 596 -4.50 46.75 -9.10
C GLN A 596 -4.05 47.29 -7.73
N GLU A 597 -3.97 46.44 -6.71
CA GLU A 597 -3.46 46.79 -5.38
C GLU A 597 -1.96 47.11 -5.42
N ASP A 598 -1.17 46.34 -6.16
CA ASP A 598 0.27 46.57 -6.35
C ASP A 598 0.54 47.88 -7.11
N LEU A 599 -0.23 48.16 -8.18
CA LEU A 599 -0.16 49.43 -8.92
C LEU A 599 -0.61 50.63 -8.06
N GLY A 600 -1.62 50.45 -7.20
CA GLY A 600 -2.07 51.47 -6.25
C GLY A 600 -1.04 51.78 -5.17
N ARG A 601 -0.34 50.76 -4.64
CA ARG A 601 0.78 50.94 -3.70
C ARG A 601 1.98 51.63 -4.35
N ALA A 602 2.33 51.25 -5.58
CA ALA A 602 3.42 51.87 -6.33
C ALA A 602 3.13 53.33 -6.74
N ALA A 603 1.86 53.71 -6.89
CA ALA A 603 1.45 55.09 -7.15
C ALA A 603 1.32 55.96 -5.87
N ALA A 604 1.30 55.32 -4.69
CA ALA A 604 1.23 55.99 -3.39
C ALA A 604 2.60 56.17 -2.71
N MET A 605 3.65 55.52 -3.23
CA MET A 605 5.07 55.80 -2.94
C MET A 605 5.61 56.84 -3.91
#